data_AF-A0A6P7G7L5-F1
#
_entry.id   AF-A0A6P7G7L5-F1
#
_cell.length_a   1.000
_cell.length_b   1.000
_cell.length_c   1.000
_cell.angle_alpha   90.00
_cell.angle_beta   90.00
_cell.angle_gamma   90.00
#
_symmetry.space_group_name_H-M   'P 1'
#
loop_
_entity.id
_entity.type
_entity.pdbx_description
1 polymer ?
#
loop_
_entity_poly.entity_id
_entity_poly.type
_entity_poly.pdbx_seq_one_letter_code
_entity_poly.pdbx_strand_id
1 'polypeptide(L)'
;MKYNVIVCVGVSLLGLFVCSTAIEGELNEHCTLGSDCRHFAYWCSRNRTCQCLPNYKPNKYWDKCVGIVGEKCKYDEHCIEGGFCKQQKQCECKEPLVASEDKTECSHSTRISATKYAILPVLVLLYLKLYLWIG
;
A
#
# COMPACT_ATOMS: atom_id res chain seq x y z
N MET A 1 -15.29 8.95 -3.49
CA MET A 1 -16.30 8.82 -4.57
C MET A 1 -17.12 7.60 -4.20
N LYS A 2 -18.41 7.78 -3.86
CA LYS A 2 -19.26 6.69 -3.35
C LYS A 2 -19.54 5.70 -4.48
N TYR A 3 -19.21 4.42 -4.27
CA TYR A 3 -19.51 3.34 -5.20
C TYR A 3 -20.95 2.90 -4.94
N ASN A 4 -21.82 3.01 -5.95
CA ASN A 4 -23.21 2.56 -5.86
C ASN A 4 -23.29 1.14 -6.42
N VAL A 5 -23.38 0.14 -5.54
CA VAL A 5 -23.72 -1.22 -5.96
C VAL A 5 -25.25 -1.29 -6.07
N ILE A 6 -25.75 -1.55 -7.27
CA ILE A 6 -27.19 -1.66 -7.54
C ILE A 6 -27.57 -3.14 -7.36
N VAL A 7 -28.29 -3.44 -6.27
CA VAL A 7 -28.88 -4.76 -6.05
C VAL A 7 -30.36 -4.66 -6.39
N CYS A 8 -30.78 -5.32 -7.48
CA CYS A 8 -32.19 -5.37 -7.87
C CYS A 8 -32.77 -6.75 -7.54
N VAL A 9 -33.83 -6.77 -6.74
CA VAL A 9 -34.60 -7.98 -6.46
C VAL A 9 -35.93 -7.87 -7.22
N GLY A 10 -36.22 -8.85 -8.07
CA GLY A 10 -37.41 -8.83 -8.93
C GLY A 10 -38.38 -9.98 -8.60
N VAL A 11 -39.68 -9.68 -8.61
CA VAL A 11 -40.76 -10.69 -8.62
C VAL A 11 -41.75 -10.34 -9.74
N SER A 12 -42.00 -11.27 -10.65
CA SER A 12 -43.01 -11.21 -11.74
C SER A 12 -44.35 -11.80 -11.26
N LEU A 13 -45.55 -11.56 -11.82
CA LEU A 13 -46.03 -11.12 -13.15
C LEU A 13 -46.75 -9.75 -13.17
N LEU A 14 -46.84 -9.04 -12.04
CA LEU A 14 -47.29 -7.63 -11.93
C LEU A 14 -46.44 -6.83 -10.90
N GLY A 15 -45.23 -7.32 -10.57
CA GLY A 15 -44.51 -6.94 -9.36
C GLY A 15 -43.51 -5.78 -9.50
N LEU A 16 -43.22 -5.18 -8.33
CA LEU A 16 -42.31 -4.06 -8.13
C LEU A 16 -40.84 -4.51 -8.26
N PHE A 17 -40.07 -3.78 -9.07
CA PHE A 17 -38.61 -3.83 -9.07
C PHE A 17 -38.09 -2.89 -7.98
N VAL A 18 -37.50 -3.44 -6.92
CA VAL A 18 -36.79 -2.64 -5.92
C VAL A 18 -35.31 -2.73 -6.22
N CYS A 19 -34.71 -1.62 -6.63
CA CYS A 19 -33.28 -1.48 -6.76
C CYS A 19 -32.77 -0.61 -5.60
N SER A 20 -31.98 -1.21 -4.72
CA SER A 20 -31.34 -0.50 -3.61
C SER A 20 -29.90 -0.18 -4.00
N THR A 21 -29.48 1.06 -3.81
CA THR A 21 -28.06 1.43 -3.85
C THR A 21 -27.45 1.16 -2.48
N ALA A 22 -26.64 0.12 -2.36
CA ALA A 22 -25.82 -0.04 -1.17
C ALA A 22 -24.68 0.99 -1.27
N ILE A 23 -24.65 1.94 -0.34
CA ILE A 23 -23.55 2.88 -0.19
C ILE A 23 -22.52 2.17 0.67
N GLU A 24 -21.40 1.79 0.06
CA GLU A 24 -20.28 1.22 0.80
C GLU A 24 -19.58 2.28 1.65
N GLY A 25 -19.24 1.93 2.89
CA GLY A 25 -18.59 2.79 3.84
C GLY A 25 -17.11 3.01 3.54
N GLU A 26 -16.65 4.26 3.71
CA GLU A 26 -15.24 4.64 3.55
C GLU A 26 -14.43 4.43 4.86
N LEU A 27 -13.14 4.78 4.86
CA LEU A 27 -12.25 4.55 6.00
C LEU A 27 -12.80 5.25 7.26
N ASN A 28 -12.82 4.54 8.39
CA ASN A 28 -13.36 4.98 9.69
C ASN A 28 -14.88 5.19 9.75
N GLU A 29 -15.64 4.94 8.68
CA GLU A 29 -17.10 4.99 8.75
C GLU A 29 -17.65 3.82 9.58
N HIS A 30 -18.85 4.03 10.16
CA HIS A 30 -19.49 3.03 11.00
C HIS A 30 -19.92 1.80 10.17
N CYS A 31 -19.69 0.61 10.71
CA CYS A 31 -20.07 -0.65 10.08
C CYS A 31 -20.63 -1.64 11.10
N THR A 32 -21.55 -2.49 10.65
CA THR A 32 -22.07 -3.63 11.42
C THR A 32 -21.56 -4.94 10.84
N LEU A 33 -21.47 -5.02 9.52
CA LEU A 33 -21.02 -6.16 8.75
C LEU A 33 -19.83 -5.76 7.87
N GLY A 34 -19.02 -6.73 7.46
CA GLY A 34 -17.93 -6.48 6.50
C GLY A 34 -18.43 -5.97 5.15
N SER A 35 -19.65 -6.35 4.76
CA SER A 35 -20.33 -5.86 3.54
C SER A 35 -20.73 -4.39 3.60
N ASP A 36 -20.74 -3.78 4.79
CA ASP A 36 -21.05 -2.37 4.93
C ASP A 36 -19.85 -1.49 4.53
N CYS A 37 -18.65 -2.07 4.50
CA CYS A 37 -17.43 -1.38 4.08
C CYS A 37 -17.16 -1.56 2.60
N ARG A 38 -16.34 -0.68 2.04
CA ARG A 38 -15.85 -0.82 0.68
C ARG A 38 -15.23 -2.19 0.42
N HIS A 39 -15.71 -2.89 -0.61
CA HIS A 39 -15.41 -4.32 -0.82
C HIS A 39 -13.91 -4.65 -0.98
N PHE A 40 -13.09 -3.66 -1.35
CA PHE A 40 -11.68 -3.84 -1.67
C PHE A 40 -10.81 -3.11 -0.65
N ALA A 41 -9.92 -3.84 0.04
CA ALA A 41 -8.96 -3.33 1.03
C ALA A 41 -9.52 -3.00 2.44
N TYR A 42 -10.81 -3.24 2.71
CA TYR A 42 -11.43 -2.93 4.00
C TYR A 42 -12.02 -4.15 4.69
N TRP A 43 -12.15 -4.04 6.01
CA TRP A 43 -12.94 -4.94 6.83
C TRP A 43 -13.61 -4.15 7.96
N CYS A 44 -14.71 -4.68 8.48
CA CYS A 44 -15.35 -4.10 9.64
C CYS A 44 -14.61 -4.54 10.91
N SER A 45 -13.91 -3.60 11.54
CA SER A 45 -13.16 -3.86 12.78
C SER A 45 -14.10 -4.05 13.98
N ARG A 46 -13.56 -4.60 15.07
CA ARG A 46 -14.31 -4.78 16.34
C ARG A 46 -14.86 -3.47 16.91
N ASN A 47 -14.23 -2.34 16.57
CA ASN A 47 -14.71 -1.01 16.95
C ASN A 47 -15.93 -0.53 16.13
N ARG A 48 -16.53 -1.42 15.32
CA ARG A 48 -17.64 -1.11 14.41
C ARG A 48 -17.30 0.03 13.45
N THR A 49 -16.06 0.04 12.96
CA THR A 49 -15.60 0.97 11.94
C THR A 49 -14.86 0.26 10.83
N CYS A 50 -14.99 0.77 9.60
CA CYS A 50 -14.27 0.26 8.45
C CYS A 50 -12.79 0.57 8.59
N GLN A 51 -11.96 -0.46 8.59
CA GLN A 51 -10.51 -0.37 8.74
C GLN A 51 -9.82 -1.09 7.58
N CYS A 52 -8.54 -0.80 7.36
CA CYS A 52 -7.78 -1.45 6.31
C CYS A 52 -7.51 -2.92 6.65
N LEU A 53 -7.60 -3.78 5.64
CA LEU A 53 -7.18 -5.18 5.74
C LEU A 53 -5.68 -5.28 6.09
N PRO A 54 -5.22 -6.43 6.63
CA PRO A 54 -3.79 -6.69 6.79
C PRO A 54 -3.03 -6.48 5.47
N ASN A 55 -1.85 -5.88 5.54
CA ASN A 55 -1.03 -5.45 4.38
C ASN A 55 -1.63 -4.32 3.53
N TYR A 56 -2.73 -3.70 3.97
CA TYR A 56 -3.21 -2.44 3.44
C TYR A 56 -3.00 -1.35 4.49
N LYS A 57 -2.70 -0.14 4.04
CA LYS A 57 -2.50 1.02 4.93
C LYS A 57 -3.38 2.19 4.49
N PRO A 58 -3.74 3.11 5.41
CA PRO A 58 -4.33 4.37 5.02
C PRO A 58 -3.40 5.11 4.05
N ASN A 59 -3.99 5.72 3.03
CA ASN A 59 -3.28 6.61 2.14
C ASN A 59 -2.89 7.92 2.86
N LYS A 60 -2.15 8.78 2.17
CA LYS A 60 -1.70 10.08 2.69
C LYS A 60 -2.82 10.98 3.22
N TYR A 61 -4.01 10.89 2.64
CA TYR A 61 -5.18 11.71 3.00
C TYR A 61 -6.06 11.07 4.08
N TRP A 62 -5.72 9.86 4.56
CA TRP A 62 -6.50 9.12 5.56
C TRP A 62 -7.97 8.91 5.19
N ASP A 63 -8.28 8.86 3.90
CA ASP A 63 -9.63 8.66 3.38
C ASP A 63 -9.83 7.26 2.77
N LYS A 64 -8.75 6.62 2.30
CA LYS A 64 -8.82 5.28 1.70
C LYS A 64 -7.69 4.34 2.09
N CYS A 65 -7.96 3.05 1.97
CA CYS A 65 -6.98 1.99 2.13
C CYS A 65 -6.28 1.70 0.80
N VAL A 66 -4.95 1.60 0.85
CA VAL A 66 -4.09 1.26 -0.28
C VAL A 66 -3.21 0.07 0.07
N GLY A 67 -2.99 -0.81 -0.90
CA GLY A 67 -2.17 -2.01 -0.76
C GLY A 67 -0.68 -1.66 -0.82
N ILE A 68 0.11 -2.29 0.06
CA ILE A 68 1.57 -2.24 0.01
C ILE A 68 2.12 -2.98 -1.21
N VAL A 69 3.42 -2.90 -1.47
CA VAL A 69 4.03 -3.59 -2.62
C VAL A 69 3.81 -5.11 -2.53
N GLY A 70 3.32 -5.70 -3.62
CA GLY A 70 2.97 -7.12 -3.74
C GLY A 70 1.50 -7.45 -3.41
N GLU A 71 0.74 -6.52 -2.83
CA GLU A 71 -0.68 -6.76 -2.53
C GLU A 71 -1.56 -6.64 -3.76
N LYS A 72 -2.76 -7.25 -3.67
CA LYS A 72 -3.72 -7.25 -4.78
C LYS A 72 -4.17 -5.84 -5.09
N CYS A 73 -4.41 -5.57 -6.37
CA CYS A 73 -4.92 -4.29 -6.84
C CYS A 73 -5.77 -4.47 -8.10
N LYS A 74 -6.59 -3.47 -8.42
CA LYS A 74 -7.36 -3.39 -9.67
C LYS A 74 -6.99 -2.16 -10.48
N TYR A 75 -6.77 -1.04 -9.79
CA TYR A 75 -6.36 0.24 -10.36
C TYR A 75 -5.14 0.77 -9.64
N ASP A 76 -4.38 1.65 -10.29
CA ASP A 76 -3.18 2.27 -9.69
C ASP A 76 -3.48 3.01 -8.40
N GLU A 77 -4.68 3.60 -8.28
CA GLU A 77 -5.12 4.30 -7.09
C GLU A 77 -5.34 3.41 -5.85
N HIS A 78 -5.29 2.08 -6.03
CA HIS A 78 -5.33 1.11 -4.95
C HIS A 78 -3.95 0.84 -4.35
N CYS A 79 -2.88 1.35 -4.94
CA CYS A 79 -1.51 1.14 -4.47
C CYS A 79 -1.01 2.35 -3.67
N ILE A 80 0.00 2.11 -2.83
CA ILE A 80 0.72 3.17 -2.11
C ILE A 80 1.30 4.23 -3.06
N GLU A 81 1.64 5.40 -2.49
CA GLU A 81 2.29 6.48 -3.25
C GLU A 81 3.60 6.00 -3.89
N GLY A 82 3.80 6.35 -5.16
CA GLY A 82 4.91 5.82 -5.97
C GLY A 82 4.68 4.41 -6.53
N GLY A 83 3.60 3.73 -6.15
CA GLY A 83 3.19 2.44 -6.70
C GLY A 83 2.25 2.55 -7.91
N PHE A 84 2.14 1.44 -8.66
CA PHE A 84 1.14 1.24 -9.72
C PHE A 84 0.63 -0.20 -9.70
N CYS A 85 -0.51 -0.45 -10.32
CA CYS A 85 -1.14 -1.75 -10.35
C CYS A 85 -0.70 -2.55 -11.58
N LYS A 86 0.33 -3.38 -11.42
CA LYS A 86 0.85 -4.17 -12.52
C LYS A 86 -0.12 -5.29 -12.89
N GLN A 87 -0.44 -5.33 -14.18
CA GLN A 87 -1.33 -6.33 -14.78
C GLN A 87 -2.70 -6.44 -14.08
N GLN A 88 -3.18 -5.35 -13.47
CA GLN A 88 -4.43 -5.34 -12.68
C GLN A 88 -4.47 -6.45 -11.61
N LYS A 89 -3.29 -6.80 -11.07
CA LYS A 89 -3.14 -7.95 -10.19
C LYS A 89 -2.42 -7.60 -8.90
N GLN A 90 -1.27 -6.93 -8.99
CA GLN A 90 -0.44 -6.65 -7.82
C GLN A 90 0.21 -5.27 -7.86
N CYS A 91 0.38 -4.65 -6.70
CA CYS A 91 1.06 -3.37 -6.57
C CYS A 91 2.58 -3.53 -6.75
N GLU A 92 3.18 -2.71 -7.61
CA GLU A 92 4.64 -2.60 -7.79
C GLU A 92 5.07 -1.12 -7.76
N CYS A 93 6.32 -0.85 -7.38
CA CYS A 93 6.85 0.51 -7.42
C CYS A 93 7.09 0.96 -8.87
N LYS A 94 6.74 2.20 -9.18
CA LYS A 94 7.06 2.83 -10.46
C LYS A 94 8.57 3.03 -10.55
N GLU A 95 9.17 2.68 -11.68
CA GLU A 95 10.58 2.97 -11.93
C GLU A 95 10.82 4.50 -11.91
N PRO A 96 11.91 4.99 -11.30
CA PRO A 96 13.08 4.28 -10.75
C PRO A 96 13.00 4.00 -9.23
N LEU A 97 11.81 4.01 -8.63
CA LEU A 97 11.61 3.78 -7.19
C LEU A 97 11.76 2.29 -6.86
N VAL A 98 12.25 2.01 -5.65
CA VAL A 98 12.42 0.66 -5.11
C VAL A 98 11.57 0.53 -3.85
N ALA A 99 11.01 -0.66 -3.63
CA ALA A 99 10.26 -0.96 -2.43
C ALA A 99 11.17 -0.95 -1.20
N SER A 100 10.69 -0.36 -0.10
CA SER A 100 11.29 -0.51 1.23
C SER A 100 11.31 -1.99 1.65
N GLU A 101 12.14 -2.34 2.64
CA GLU A 101 12.24 -3.70 3.19
C GLU A 101 10.87 -4.22 3.66
N ASP A 102 10.10 -3.37 4.33
CA ASP A 102 8.73 -3.67 4.80
C ASP A 102 7.67 -3.59 3.69
N LYS A 103 8.06 -3.24 2.46
CA LYS A 103 7.17 -3.06 1.28
C LYS A 103 6.13 -1.95 1.42
N THR A 104 6.16 -1.20 2.51
CA THR A 104 5.17 -0.16 2.84
C THR A 104 5.36 1.13 2.06
N GLU A 105 6.53 1.35 1.44
CA GLU A 105 6.90 2.59 0.78
C GLU A 105 7.72 2.32 -0.48
N CYS A 106 7.60 3.22 -1.46
CA CYS A 106 8.43 3.26 -2.65
C CYS A 106 9.33 4.50 -2.56
N SER A 107 10.64 4.30 -2.50
CA SER A 107 11.61 5.38 -2.39
C SER A 107 12.76 5.18 -3.38
N HIS A 108 13.51 6.24 -3.68
CA HIS A 108 14.73 6.08 -4.45
C HIS A 108 15.70 5.21 -3.65
N SER A 109 16.32 4.25 -4.33
CA SER A 109 17.35 3.40 -3.72
C SER A 109 18.48 4.28 -3.15
N THR A 110 18.49 4.46 -1.83
CA THR A 110 19.60 5.05 -1.09
C THR A 110 20.64 3.98 -0.77
N ARG A 111 20.87 3.01 -1.69
CA ARG A 111 22.10 2.22 -1.65
C ARG A 111 23.26 3.18 -1.88
N ILE A 112 23.66 3.85 -0.80
CA ILE A 112 24.97 4.47 -0.64
C ILE A 112 25.91 3.31 -0.91
N SER A 113 26.52 3.32 -2.07
CA SER A 113 27.59 2.40 -2.42
C SER A 113 28.67 2.62 -1.38
N ALA A 114 28.69 1.78 -0.32
CA ALA A 114 29.66 1.81 0.76
C ALA A 114 31.10 1.54 0.27
N THR A 115 31.28 1.40 -1.03
CA THR A 115 32.55 1.21 -1.73
C THR A 115 33.45 2.45 -1.71
N LYS A 116 32.94 3.66 -1.49
CA LYS A 116 33.81 4.87 -1.47
C LYS A 116 34.49 5.16 -0.12
N TYR A 117 33.96 4.67 1.00
CA TYR A 117 34.47 5.00 2.34
C TYR A 117 35.39 3.94 2.95
N ALA A 118 35.49 2.75 2.36
CA ALA A 118 36.40 1.69 2.80
C ALA A 118 37.88 1.96 2.42
N ILE A 119 38.15 2.90 1.51
CA ILE A 119 39.51 3.18 1.02
C ILE A 119 40.31 4.03 2.02
N LEU A 120 39.64 4.97 2.71
CA LEU A 120 40.29 5.83 3.71
C LEU A 120 40.90 5.09 4.90
N PRO A 121 40.20 4.15 5.59
CA PRO A 121 40.78 3.47 6.74
C PRO A 121 41.96 2.55 6.35
N VAL A 122 41.96 1.99 5.14
CA VAL A 122 43.06 1.14 4.65
C VAL A 122 44.33 1.94 4.39
N LEU A 123 44.21 3.14 3.81
CA LEU A 123 45.36 4.01 3.57
C LEU A 123 45.99 4.53 4.88
N VAL A 124 45.17 4.85 5.89
CA VAL A 124 45.66 5.28 7.21
C VAL A 124 46.40 4.15 7.93
N LEU A 125 45.90 2.91 7.86
CA LEU A 125 46.57 1.74 8.44
C LEU A 125 47.90 1.40 7.73
N LEU A 126 47.97 1.57 6.41
CA LEU A 126 49.22 1.40 5.66
C LEU A 126 50.25 2.47 6.02
N TYR A 127 49.82 3.72 6.17
CA TYR A 127 50.71 4.82 6.57
C TYR A 127 51.28 4.61 7.98
N LEU A 128 50.46 4.21 8.95
CA LEU A 128 50.90 3.91 10.32
C LEU A 128 51.92 2.76 10.37
N LYS A 129 51.72 1.71 9.55
CA LYS A 129 52.69 0.61 9.45
C LYS A 129 54.04 1.06 8.89
N LEU A 130 54.04 1.94 7.88
CA LEU A 130 55.27 2.51 7.31
C LEU A 130 56.03 3.38 8.33
N TYR A 131 55.31 4.19 9.11
CA TYR A 131 55.93 5.06 10.12
C TYR A 131 56.58 4.29 11.27
N LEU A 132 55.97 3.18 11.69
CA LEU A 132 56.51 2.28 12.74
C LEU A 132 57.69 1.42 12.29
N TRP A 133 57.96 1.31 10.99
CA TRP A 133 59.07 0.52 10.47
C TRP A 133 60.34 1.34 10.22
N ILE A 134 60.22 2.68 10.20
CA ILE A 134 61.31 3.61 9.91
C ILE A 134 61.87 4.30 11.18
N GLY A 135 61.16 4.21 12.31
CA GLY A 135 61.62 4.66 13.63
C GLY A 135 62.14 3.51 14.48
#